data_AF-A0A455U227-F1
#
_entry.id   AF-A0A455U227-F1
#
_cell.length_a   1.000
_cell.length_b   1.000
_cell.length_c   1.000
_cell.angle_alpha   90.00
_cell.angle_beta   90.00
_cell.angle_gamma   90.00
#
_symmetry.space_group_name_H-M   'P 1'
#
loop_
_entity.id
_entity.type
_entity.pdbx_description
1 polymer ?
#
loop_
_entity_poly.entity_id
_entity_poly.type
_entity_poly.pdbx_seq_one_letter_code
_entity_poly.pdbx_strand_id
1 'polypeptide(L)'
;MVFQDDKVLETDLIVFSAGIRPRDQLARDCGLEIGERGGVVVDNQCLTSDPAILAVGEVALWNQSIFGLVAPGYQMAKTALSTLTGGDTHFEVAPI
;
A
#
# COMPACT_ATOMS: atom_id res chain seq x y z
N MET A 1 5.50 -15.42 -26.30
CA MET A 1 6.43 -14.68 -25.41
C MET A 1 7.86 -14.87 -25.92
N VAL A 2 8.65 -13.81 -26.05
CA VAL A 2 10.07 -13.88 -26.43
C VAL A 2 10.90 -13.55 -25.20
N PHE A 3 11.79 -14.46 -24.81
CA PHE A 3 12.69 -14.27 -23.68
C PHE A 3 13.95 -13.51 -24.10
N GLN A 4 14.72 -13.01 -23.13
CA GLN A 4 15.94 -12.23 -23.38
C GLN A 4 17.03 -13.04 -24.14
N ASP A 5 16.98 -14.36 -24.09
CA ASP A 5 17.86 -15.27 -24.83
C ASP A 5 17.28 -15.71 -26.19
N ASP A 6 16.36 -14.92 -26.74
CA ASP A 6 15.65 -15.13 -28.01
C ASP A 6 14.83 -16.43 -28.10
N LYS A 7 14.69 -17.18 -27.00
CA LYS A 7 13.78 -18.32 -26.95
C LYS A 7 12.34 -17.86 -27.03
N VAL A 8 11.50 -18.66 -27.69
CA VAL A 8 10.09 -18.38 -27.90
C VAL A 8 9.24 -19.41 -27.15
N LEU A 9 8.25 -18.93 -26.40
CA LEU A 9 7.16 -19.72 -25.87
C LEU A 9 5.87 -19.35 -26.59
N GLU A 10 5.32 -20.31 -27.34
CA GLU A 10 3.99 -20.23 -27.95
C GLU A 10 2.93 -20.59 -26.90
N THR A 11 1.93 -19.73 -26.73
CA THR A 11 0.84 -19.92 -25.77
C THR A 11 -0.33 -19.00 -26.12
N ASP A 12 -1.54 -19.39 -25.74
CA ASP A 12 -2.77 -18.62 -25.96
C ASP A 12 -3.00 -17.55 -24.88
N LEU A 13 -2.42 -17.73 -23.68
CA LEU A 13 -2.66 -16.85 -22.54
C LEU A 13 -1.41 -16.71 -21.65
N ILE A 14 -1.16 -15.49 -21.21
CA ILE A 14 -0.11 -15.18 -20.22
C ILE A 14 -0.77 -14.47 -19.04
N VAL A 15 -0.50 -14.95 -17.82
CA VAL A 15 -0.90 -14.31 -16.57
C VAL A 15 0.34 -13.72 -15.90
N PHE A 16 0.32 -12.41 -15.64
CA PHE A 16 1.38 -11.72 -14.92
C PHE A 16 1.01 -11.54 -13.45
N SER A 17 1.81 -12.10 -12.55
CA SER A 17 1.67 -11.94 -11.09
C SER A 17 2.96 -11.34 -10.50
N ALA A 18 3.37 -10.17 -11.02
CA ALA A 18 4.67 -9.54 -10.74
C ALA A 18 4.63 -8.48 -9.61
N GLY A 19 3.69 -8.63 -8.67
CA GLY A 19 3.53 -7.72 -7.53
C GLY A 19 2.49 -6.63 -7.74
N ILE A 20 2.42 -5.71 -6.78
CA ILE A 20 1.44 -4.62 -6.70
C ILE A 20 2.12 -3.26 -6.88
N ARG A 21 1.35 -2.29 -7.38
CA ARG A 21 1.75 -0.87 -7.42
C ARG A 21 0.66 -0.05 -6.72
N PRO A 22 1.01 0.80 -5.74
CA PRO A 22 0.04 1.69 -5.10
C PRO A 22 -0.66 2.58 -6.13
N ARG A 23 -1.97 2.75 -5.97
CA ARG A 23 -2.75 3.71 -6.75
C ARG A 23 -2.78 5.06 -6.04
N ASP A 24 -1.65 5.76 -6.05
CA ASP A 24 -1.39 6.96 -5.23
C ASP A 24 -1.63 8.31 -5.95
N GLN A 25 -2.08 8.29 -7.21
CA GLN A 25 -2.20 9.51 -8.04
C GLN A 25 -3.02 10.61 -7.36
N LEU A 26 -4.17 10.26 -6.75
CA LEU A 26 -5.01 11.24 -6.06
C LEU A 26 -4.26 11.92 -4.90
N ALA A 27 -3.54 11.14 -4.10
CA ALA A 27 -2.79 11.66 -2.98
C ALA A 27 -1.64 12.57 -3.45
N ARG A 28 -0.96 12.19 -4.54
CA ARG A 28 0.06 13.01 -5.19
C ARG A 28 -0.49 14.33 -5.69
N ASP A 29 -1.64 14.31 -6.37
CA ASP A 29 -2.29 15.52 -6.89
C ASP A 29 -2.77 16.44 -5.76
N CYS A 30 -3.11 15.88 -4.60
CA CYS A 30 -3.42 16.61 -3.37
C CYS A 30 -2.19 17.09 -2.59
N GLY A 31 -0.97 16.77 -3.02
CA GLY A 31 0.26 17.19 -2.34
C GLY A 31 0.57 16.44 -1.05
N LEU A 32 0.00 15.25 -0.84
CA LEU A 32 0.38 14.38 0.28
C LEU A 32 1.79 13.83 0.10
N GLU A 33 2.43 13.48 1.21
CA GLU A 33 3.74 12.83 1.18
C GLU A 33 3.62 11.43 0.55
N ILE A 34 4.44 11.19 -0.48
CA ILE A 34 4.49 9.93 -1.23
C ILE A 34 5.89 9.34 -1.15
N GLY A 35 6.00 8.03 -0.96
CA GLY A 35 7.30 7.35 -0.97
C GLY A 35 7.99 7.37 -2.32
N GLU A 36 9.31 7.14 -2.32
CA GLU A 36 10.16 7.16 -3.52
C GLU A 36 9.66 6.22 -4.63
N ARG A 37 9.12 5.05 -4.23
CA ARG A 37 8.58 4.03 -5.14
C ARG A 37 7.04 4.04 -5.24
N GLY A 38 6.40 5.08 -4.72
CA GLY A 38 4.95 5.23 -4.62
C GLY A 38 4.39 4.80 -3.26
N GLY A 39 3.10 5.07 -3.07
CA GLY A 39 2.35 4.82 -1.84
C GLY A 39 2.33 6.04 -0.91
N VAL A 40 1.19 6.27 -0.28
CA VAL A 40 0.95 7.39 0.63
C VAL A 40 1.63 7.10 1.95
N VAL A 41 2.57 7.95 2.36
CA VAL A 41 3.28 7.79 3.64
C VAL A 41 2.28 7.91 4.77
N VAL A 42 2.30 6.94 5.68
CA VAL A 42 1.46 6.95 6.89
C VAL A 42 2.23 6.62 8.16
N ASP A 43 1.74 7.14 9.27
CA ASP A 43 2.21 6.78 10.61
C ASP A 43 1.51 5.52 11.17
N ASN A 44 1.77 5.20 12.44
CA ASN A 44 1.17 4.05 13.13
C ASN A 44 -0.35 4.17 13.32
N GLN A 45 -0.93 5.35 13.16
CA GLN A 45 -2.37 5.60 13.23
C GLN A 45 -3.01 5.68 11.83
N CYS A 46 -2.25 5.34 10.78
CA CYS A 46 -2.65 5.46 9.39
C CYS A 46 -2.93 6.91 8.93
N LEU A 47 -2.44 7.91 9.68
CA LEU A 47 -2.52 9.32 9.30
C LEU A 47 -1.49 9.62 8.22
N THR A 48 -1.89 10.41 7.24
CA THR A 48 -0.99 10.92 6.20
C THR A 48 -0.28 12.20 6.68
N SER A 49 0.48 12.85 5.80
CA SER A 49 1.05 14.18 6.06
C SER A 49 -0.01 15.27 6.32
N ASP A 50 -1.26 15.05 5.91
CA ASP A 50 -2.41 15.85 6.33
C ASP A 50 -3.18 15.10 7.44
N PRO A 51 -3.28 15.66 8.67
CA PRO A 51 -3.98 15.02 9.79
C PRO A 51 -5.48 14.76 9.56
N ALA A 52 -6.10 15.39 8.56
CA ALA A 52 -7.50 15.16 8.20
C ALA A 52 -7.68 14.00 7.21
N ILE A 53 -6.59 13.42 6.69
CA ILE A 53 -6.60 12.38 5.67
C ILE A 53 -5.89 11.13 6.20
N LEU A 54 -6.56 9.98 6.07
CA LEU A 54 -6.00 8.66 6.36
C LEU A 54 -5.83 7.86 5.07
N ALA A 55 -4.84 6.96 5.07
CA ALA A 55 -4.66 5.98 4.00
C ALA A 55 -4.47 4.57 4.59
N VAL A 56 -5.16 3.58 4.01
CA VAL A 56 -5.14 2.18 4.47
C VAL A 56 -5.06 1.22 3.29
N GLY A 57 -4.63 -0.02 3.54
CA GLY A 57 -4.49 -1.05 2.52
C GLY A 57 -3.27 -0.84 1.63
N GLU A 58 -3.31 -1.34 0.40
CA GLU A 58 -2.16 -1.38 -0.51
C GLU A 58 -1.64 -0.01 -0.94
N VAL A 59 -2.44 1.05 -0.76
CA VAL A 59 -2.00 2.42 -1.08
C VAL A 59 -1.14 3.02 0.04
N ALA A 60 -1.25 2.50 1.26
CA ALA A 60 -0.53 3.00 2.42
C ALA A 60 0.89 2.47 2.46
N LEU A 61 1.85 3.39 2.53
CA LEU A 61 3.26 3.12 2.75
C LEU A 61 3.56 3.35 4.23
N TRP A 62 3.55 2.27 5.00
CA TRP A 62 3.87 2.29 6.42
C TRP A 62 5.29 1.78 6.63
N ASN A 63 6.14 2.56 7.29
CA ASN A 63 7.53 2.19 7.57
C ASN A 63 8.28 1.66 6.32
N GLN A 64 8.20 2.42 5.21
CA GLN A 64 8.79 2.08 3.90
C GLN A 64 8.30 0.76 3.28
N SER A 65 7.17 0.22 3.77
CA SER A 65 6.61 -1.05 3.32
C SER A 65 5.16 -0.91 2.86
N ILE A 66 4.82 -1.63 1.79
CA ILE A 66 3.45 -1.76 1.28
C ILE A 66 3.04 -3.23 1.43
N PHE A 67 1.80 -3.44 1.89
CA PHE A 67 1.29 -4.78 2.17
C PHE A 67 0.22 -5.18 1.16
N GLY A 68 0.56 -6.07 0.23
CA GLY A 68 -0.37 -6.70 -0.72
C GLY A 68 -1.13 -7.90 -0.13
N LEU A 69 -1.49 -7.81 1.15
CA LEU A 69 -2.13 -8.89 1.91
C LEU A 69 -3.40 -8.39 2.58
N VAL A 70 -4.41 -9.26 2.64
CA VAL A 70 -5.72 -8.92 3.21
C VAL A 70 -5.64 -8.63 4.71
N ALA A 71 -4.85 -9.40 5.47
CA ALA A 71 -4.78 -9.26 6.92
C ALA A 71 -4.24 -7.89 7.40
N PRO A 72 -3.11 -7.38 6.87
CA PRO A 72 -2.67 -6.01 7.13
C PRO A 72 -3.72 -4.95 6.74
N GLY A 73 -4.40 -5.13 5.61
CA GLY A 73 -5.48 -4.22 5.20
C GLY A 73 -6.61 -4.12 6.23
N TYR A 74 -7.03 -5.24 6.81
CA TYR A 74 -8.04 -5.25 7.89
C TYR A 74 -7.53 -4.62 9.18
N GLN A 75 -6.25 -4.80 9.52
CA GLN A 75 -5.66 -4.15 10.68
C GLN A 75 -5.60 -2.63 10.49
N MET A 76 -5.11 -2.15 9.35
CA MET A 76 -5.11 -0.72 9.01
C MET A 76 -6.52 -0.12 9.04
N ALA A 77 -7.53 -0.82 8.53
CA ALA A 77 -8.92 -0.34 8.60
C ALA A 77 -9.43 -0.19 10.04
N LYS A 78 -9.07 -1.12 10.94
CA LYS A 78 -9.41 -1.03 12.37
C LYS A 78 -8.67 0.12 13.05
N THR A 79 -7.39 0.31 12.73
CA THR A 79 -6.58 1.44 13.22
C THR A 79 -7.20 2.76 12.78
N ALA A 80 -7.51 2.93 11.50
CA ALA A 80 -8.14 4.14 10.97
C ALA A 80 -9.50 4.43 11.63
N LEU A 81 -10.32 3.40 11.88
CA LEU A 81 -11.58 3.57 12.62
C LEU A 81 -11.33 4.03 14.07
N SER A 82 -10.32 3.49 14.74
CA SER A 82 -9.92 3.91 16.08
C SER A 82 -9.51 5.39 16.08
N THR A 83 -8.67 5.81 15.15
CA THR A 83 -8.25 7.22 14.98
C THR A 83 -9.44 8.15 14.75
N LEU A 84 -10.37 7.77 13.87
CA LEU A 84 -11.59 8.57 13.59
C LEU A 84 -12.53 8.69 14.80
N THR A 85 -12.47 7.73 15.74
CA THR A 85 -13.36 7.70 16.91
C THR A 85 -12.67 8.10 18.21
N GLY A 86 -11.40 8.55 18.15
CA GLY A 86 -10.62 8.98 19.31
C GLY A 86 -10.10 7.83 20.18
N GLY A 87 -9.96 6.63 19.61
CA GLY A 87 -9.29 5.49 20.24
C GLY A 87 -7.77 5.56 20.15
N ASP A 88 -7.09 4.53 20.66
CA ASP A 88 -5.62 4.45 20.77
C ASP A 88 -5.07 3.14 20.18
N THR A 89 -5.61 2.74 19.03
CA THR A 89 -5.12 1.55 18.30
C THR A 89 -4.02 1.96 17.33
N HIS A 90 -2.95 1.17 17.27
CA HIS A 90 -1.82 1.38 16.38
C HIS A 90 -1.69 0.21 15.40
N PHE A 91 -1.39 0.51 14.14
CA PHE A 91 -1.02 -0.48 13.15
C PHE A 91 0.40 -0.97 13.44
N GLU A 92 0.52 -2.28 13.61
CA GLU A 92 1.77 -2.96 13.87
C GLU A 92 1.78 -4.27 13.08
N VAL A 93 2.93 -4.64 12.54
CA VAL A 93 3.13 -5.94 11.90
C VAL A 93 3.97 -6.80 12.84
N ALA A 94 3.45 -7.97 13.18
CA ALA A 94 4.19 -8.93 13.99
C ALA A 94 5.52 -9.30 13.29
N PRO A 95 6.65 -9.35 14.01
CA PRO A 95 7.90 -9.84 13.43
C PRO A 95 7.71 -11.28 12.93
N ILE A 96 8.27 -11.55 11.75
CA ILE A 96 8.29 -12.87 11.11
C ILE A 96 9.40 -13.72 11.75
#